data_AF-T1HK60-F1
#
_entry.id   AF-T1HK60-F1
#
_cell.length_a   1.000
_cell.length_b   1.000
_cell.length_c   1.000
_cell.angle_alpha   90.00
_cell.angle_beta   90.00
_cell.angle_gamma   90.00
#
_symmetry.space_group_name_H-M   'P 1'
#
loop_
_entity.id
_entity.type
_entity.pdbx_description
1 polymer ?
#
loop_
_entity_poly.entity_id
_entity_poly.type
_entity_poly.pdbx_seq_one_letter_code
_entity_poly.pdbx_strand_id
1 'polypeptide(L)'
;TMGVLNPFRRTEMSILQDTDLAGPLVFCLAFGALLLLSGKVHFGYIYGLGVLGCVGIYMLLSLMTETGVSFGVVVTVLGYCLLPIVILAGVNVVFSLQGIAGNALSGMAIFWCSLSSSKLFVTALTMDHQQPLIAFPCALLYGVFALITIF
;
A
#
# COMPACT_ATOMS: atom_id res chain seq x y z
N THR A 1 9.02 -13.48 -8.71
CA THR A 1 7.75 -13.08 -9.36
C THR A 1 6.51 -13.69 -8.72
N MET A 2 6.50 -14.97 -8.27
CA MET A 2 5.38 -15.57 -7.50
C MET A 2 5.39 -15.29 -5.97
N GLY A 3 6.22 -14.37 -5.48
CA GLY A 3 6.40 -14.14 -4.04
C GLY A 3 5.32 -13.28 -3.37
N VAL A 4 4.55 -12.52 -4.16
CA VAL A 4 3.63 -11.48 -3.65
C VAL A 4 2.19 -11.99 -3.50
N LEU A 5 1.86 -13.14 -4.08
CA LEU A 5 0.53 -13.76 -4.02
C LEU A 5 0.38 -14.79 -2.89
N ASN A 6 1.44 -15.09 -2.15
CA ASN A 6 1.39 -16.10 -1.08
C ASN A 6 1.49 -15.47 0.31
N PRO A 7 0.38 -15.34 1.07
CA PRO A 7 0.37 -14.83 2.44
C PRO A 7 1.11 -15.73 3.45
N PHE A 8 1.65 -16.87 3.01
CA PHE A 8 2.38 -17.86 3.83
C PHE A 8 3.87 -18.01 3.51
N ARG A 9 4.45 -17.27 2.56
CA ARG A 9 5.90 -17.33 2.36
C ARG A 9 6.56 -16.33 3.30
N ARG A 10 7.36 -16.81 4.25
CA ARG A 10 8.29 -16.00 5.04
C ARG A 10 8.98 -15.01 4.11
N THR A 11 8.60 -13.74 4.17
CA THR A 11 9.40 -12.67 3.59
C THR A 11 10.67 -12.64 4.43
N GLU A 12 11.75 -13.20 3.89
CA GLU A 12 13.01 -13.30 4.60
C GLU A 12 13.46 -11.90 5.01
N MET A 13 13.76 -11.72 6.30
CA MET A 13 14.29 -10.48 6.87
C MET A 13 15.55 -9.97 6.15
N SER A 14 16.21 -10.81 5.34
CA SER A 14 17.35 -10.47 4.49
C SER A 14 17.00 -9.48 3.38
N ILE A 15 15.77 -9.46 2.86
CA ILE A 15 15.35 -8.51 1.80
C ILE A 15 14.93 -7.15 2.38
N LEU A 16 14.54 -7.10 3.67
CA LEU A 16 14.20 -5.84 4.34
C LEU A 16 15.45 -5.01 4.71
N GLN A 17 16.62 -5.64 4.73
CA GLN A 17 17.92 -4.98 4.92
C GLN A 17 18.38 -4.22 3.67
N ASP A 18 18.04 -4.71 2.48
CA ASP A 18 18.21 -3.97 1.23
C ASP A 18 16.99 -3.07 1.03
N THR A 19 17.01 -1.87 1.63
CA THR A 19 15.93 -0.90 1.51
C THR A 19 15.86 -0.36 0.06
N ASP A 20 15.27 -1.14 -0.84
CA ASP A 20 15.11 -0.79 -2.24
C ASP A 20 13.91 0.17 -2.41
N LEU A 21 14.16 1.47 -2.27
CA LEU A 21 13.15 2.51 -2.55
C LEU A 21 12.69 2.53 -4.02
N ALA A 22 13.48 1.94 -4.92
CA ALA A 22 13.20 1.91 -6.35
C ALA A 22 11.87 1.21 -6.69
N GLY A 23 11.56 0.08 -6.04
CA GLY A 23 10.32 -0.69 -6.28
C GLY A 23 9.06 0.13 -5.97
N PRO A 24 8.87 0.59 -4.73
CA PRO A 24 7.79 1.51 -4.33
C PRO A 24 7.64 2.73 -5.24
N LEU A 25 8.76 3.34 -5.62
CA LEU A 25 8.76 4.53 -6.46
C LEU A 25 8.29 4.21 -7.89
N VAL A 26 8.71 3.08 -8.46
CA VAL A 26 8.23 2.60 -9.76
C VAL A 26 6.72 2.29 -9.71
N PHE A 27 6.22 1.66 -8.66
CA PHE A 27 4.78 1.41 -8.53
C PHE A 27 3.97 2.70 -8.38
N CYS A 28 4.48 3.68 -7.64
CA CYS A 28 3.87 4.99 -7.49
C CYS A 28 3.83 5.75 -8.83
N LEU A 29 4.92 5.72 -9.60
CA LEU A 29 4.98 6.29 -10.95
C LEU A 29 4.04 5.56 -11.92
N ALA A 30 4.00 4.23 -11.89
CA ALA A 30 3.09 3.45 -12.73
C ALA A 30 1.63 3.77 -12.41
N PHE A 31 1.28 3.87 -11.12
CA PHE A 31 -0.05 4.29 -10.68
C PHE A 31 -0.40 5.71 -11.17
N GLY A 32 0.53 6.66 -11.02
CA GLY A 32 0.37 8.02 -11.53
C GLY A 32 0.23 8.08 -13.05
N ALA A 33 0.99 7.28 -13.79
CA ALA A 33 0.91 7.17 -15.25
C ALA A 33 -0.44 6.59 -15.70
N LEU A 34 -0.96 5.57 -15.01
CA LEU A 34 -2.29 5.00 -15.28
C LEU A 34 -3.40 6.01 -15.01
N LEU A 35 -3.31 6.78 -13.93
CA LEU A 35 -4.24 7.87 -13.63
C LEU A 35 -4.20 8.98 -14.68
N LEU A 36 -3.00 9.34 -15.15
CA LEU A 36 -2.83 10.28 -16.26
C LEU A 36 -3.48 9.75 -17.55
N LEU A 37 -3.32 8.46 -17.86
CA LEU A 37 -3.97 7.84 -19.01
C LEU A 37 -5.49 7.83 -18.90
N SER A 38 -6.01 7.72 -17.67
CA SER A 38 -7.43 7.84 -17.35
C SER A 38 -7.94 9.30 -17.40
N GLY A 39 -7.08 10.28 -17.69
CA GLY A 39 -7.42 11.70 -17.73
C GLY A 39 -7.47 12.41 -16.38
N LYS A 40 -7.07 11.75 -15.29
CA LYS A 40 -7.11 12.28 -13.92
C LYS A 40 -5.73 12.77 -13.48
N VAL A 41 -5.50 14.08 -13.55
CA VAL A 41 -4.20 14.70 -13.17
C VAL A 41 -4.16 15.01 -11.68
N HIS A 42 -3.98 13.98 -10.86
CA HIS A 42 -3.89 14.09 -9.38
C HIS A 42 -2.48 13.77 -8.84
N PHE A 43 -1.43 14.11 -9.60
CA PHE A 43 -0.05 13.76 -9.23
C PHE A 43 0.38 14.32 -7.85
N GLY A 44 -0.06 15.54 -7.53
CA GLY A 44 0.17 16.16 -6.23
C GLY A 44 -0.55 15.46 -5.07
N TYR A 45 -1.73 14.89 -5.30
CA TYR A 45 -2.46 14.13 -4.28
C TYR A 45 -1.77 12.81 -3.98
N ILE A 46 -1.28 12.10 -4.99
CA ILE A 46 -0.57 10.83 -4.81
C ILE A 46 0.68 11.06 -3.97
N TYR A 47 1.48 12.08 -4.31
CA TYR A 47 2.69 12.42 -3.57
C TYR A 47 2.39 12.94 -2.16
N GLY A 48 1.45 13.89 -2.02
CA GLY A 48 1.10 14.49 -0.73
C GLY A 48 0.49 13.49 0.24
N LEU A 49 -0.52 12.73 -0.19
CA LEU A 49 -1.16 11.70 0.64
C LEU A 49 -0.24 10.51 0.89
N GLY A 50 0.59 10.13 -0.10
CA GLY A 50 1.57 9.07 0.05
C GLY A 50 2.61 9.41 1.13
N VAL A 51 3.23 10.59 1.06
CA VAL A 51 4.21 11.04 2.06
C VAL A 51 3.56 11.24 3.42
N LEU A 52 2.43 11.96 3.49
CA LEU A 52 1.73 12.22 4.75
C LEU A 52 1.27 10.91 5.42
N GLY A 53 0.80 9.96 4.61
CA GLY A 53 0.42 8.63 5.07
C GLY A 53 1.58 7.77 5.56
N CYS A 54 2.73 7.80 4.85
CA CYS A 54 3.95 7.14 5.32
C CYS A 54 4.44 7.75 6.64
N VAL A 55 4.43 9.08 6.76
CA VAL A 55 4.79 9.78 8.01
C VAL A 55 3.82 9.44 9.14
N GLY A 56 2.52 9.41 8.87
CA GLY A 56 1.50 9.06 9.87
C GLY A 56 1.66 7.63 10.39
N ILE A 57 1.88 6.67 9.50
CA ILE A 57 2.12 5.26 9.88
C ILE A 57 3.46 5.11 10.60
N TYR A 58 4.51 5.80 10.15
CA TYR A 58 5.81 5.84 10.83
C TYR A 58 5.68 6.35 12.27
N MET A 59 4.98 7.47 12.48
CA MET A 59 4.73 8.02 13.81
C MET A 59 3.96 7.01 14.67
N LEU A 60 2.87 6.44 14.14
CA LEU A 60 2.05 5.47 14.85
C LEU A 60 2.88 4.24 15.28
N LEU A 61 3.66 3.66 14.37
CA LEU A 61 4.52 2.52 14.68
C LEU A 61 5.64 2.88 15.66
N SER A 62 6.22 4.09 15.55
CA SER A 62 7.22 4.60 16.48
C SER A 62 6.67 4.81 17.89
N LEU A 63 5.37 5.08 18.04
CA LEU A 63 4.70 5.14 19.35
C LEU A 63 4.37 3.74 19.90
N MET A 64 4.20 2.75 19.03
CA MET A 64 3.81 1.40 19.42
C MET A 64 5.00 0.50 19.81
N THR A 65 6.22 0.85 19.43
CA THR A 65 7.39 -0.01 19.58
C THR A 65 8.58 0.70 20.21
N GLU A 66 9.17 0.07 21.22
CA GLU A 66 10.37 0.51 21.94
C GLU A 66 11.65 0.48 21.08
N THR A 67 11.73 -0.44 20.11
CA THR A 67 12.90 -0.60 19.22
C THR A 67 12.94 0.38 18.04
N GLY A 68 11.87 1.16 17.82
CA GLY A 68 11.73 2.08 16.69
C GLY A 68 11.62 1.38 15.33
N VAL A 69 10.99 2.05 14.38
CA VAL A 69 10.88 1.60 12.98
C VAL A 69 11.68 2.53 12.09
N SER A 70 12.38 2.01 11.08
CA SER A 70 13.02 2.85 10.07
C SER A 70 11.98 3.38 9.07
N PHE A 71 12.04 4.66 8.72
CA PHE A 71 11.15 5.27 7.73
C PHE A 71 11.20 4.54 6.38
N GLY A 72 12.38 4.05 5.97
CA GLY A 72 12.53 3.27 4.74
C GLY A 72 11.74 1.96 4.73
N VAL A 73 11.60 1.31 5.89
CA VAL A 73 10.78 0.08 6.03
C VAL A 73 9.30 0.40 5.86
N VAL A 74 8.83 1.53 6.40
CA VAL A 74 7.43 1.96 6.23
C VAL A 74 7.12 2.24 4.76
N VAL A 75 7.97 3.01 4.09
CA VAL A 75 7.80 3.36 2.67
C VAL A 75 7.84 2.12 1.78
N THR A 76 8.76 1.19 2.03
CA THR A 76 8.89 -0.02 1.23
C THR A 76 7.68 -0.95 1.43
N VAL A 77 7.31 -1.26 2.67
CA VAL A 77 6.14 -2.10 2.97
C VAL A 77 4.86 -1.53 2.36
N LEU A 78 4.61 -0.22 2.56
CA LEU A 78 3.42 0.43 2.00
C LEU A 78 3.42 0.46 0.47
N GLY A 79 4.58 0.73 -0.13
CA GLY A 79 4.71 0.79 -1.59
C GLY A 79 4.54 -0.56 -2.28
N TYR A 80 5.10 -1.64 -1.72
CA TYR A 80 4.93 -2.99 -2.26
C TYR A 80 3.49 -3.48 -2.15
N CYS A 81 2.83 -3.17 -1.03
CA CYS A 81 1.42 -3.48 -0.84
C CYS A 81 0.48 -2.62 -1.69
N LEU A 82 0.96 -1.59 -2.40
CA LEU A 82 0.16 -0.79 -3.34
C LEU A 82 -0.11 -1.55 -4.66
N LEU A 83 0.65 -2.60 -4.97
CA LEU A 83 0.57 -3.35 -6.22
C LEU A 83 -0.86 -3.79 -6.62
N PRO A 84 -1.72 -4.34 -5.73
CA PRO A 84 -3.09 -4.70 -6.10
C PRO A 84 -3.94 -3.49 -6.53
N ILE A 85 -3.66 -2.30 -5.98
CA ILE A 85 -4.34 -1.05 -6.37
C ILE A 85 -3.82 -0.55 -7.72
N VAL A 86 -2.52 -0.72 -8.02
CA VAL A 86 -1.97 -0.43 -9.36
C VAL A 86 -2.65 -1.30 -10.42
N ILE A 87 -2.84 -2.59 -10.13
CA ILE A 87 -3.57 -3.50 -11.02
C ILE A 87 -5.00 -3.00 -11.20
N LEU A 88 -5.70 -2.67 -10.11
CA LEU A 88 -7.06 -2.11 -10.18
C LEU A 88 -7.14 -0.87 -11.07
N ALA A 89 -6.16 0.05 -10.97
CA ALA A 89 -6.07 1.23 -11.82
C ALA A 89 -5.86 0.87 -13.29
N GLY A 90 -5.03 -0.13 -13.59
CA GLY A 90 -4.85 -0.64 -14.95
C GLY A 90 -6.13 -1.23 -15.54
N VAL A 91 -6.86 -2.03 -14.77
CA VAL A 91 -8.17 -2.55 -15.21
C VAL A 91 -9.17 -1.41 -15.41
N ASN A 92 -9.17 -0.40 -14.53
CA ASN A 92 -10.04 0.77 -14.66
C ASN A 92 -9.80 1.56 -15.96
N VAL A 93 -8.55 1.67 -16.39
CA VAL A 93 -8.19 2.34 -17.66
C VAL A 93 -8.74 1.58 -18.89
N VAL A 94 -8.71 0.24 -18.87
CA VAL A 94 -9.13 -0.58 -20.02
C VAL A 94 -10.65 -0.75 -20.07
N PHE A 95 -11.29 -0.98 -18.92
CA PHE A 95 -12.69 -1.38 -18.84
C PHE A 95 -13.62 -0.31 -18.25
N SER A 96 -13.10 0.87 -17.86
CA SER A 96 -13.86 1.95 -17.22
C SER A 96 -14.82 1.43 -16.15
N LEU A 97 -14.27 1.00 -15.00
CA LEU A 97 -15.04 0.39 -13.91
C LEU A 97 -15.87 1.42 -13.16
N GLN A 98 -16.96 1.87 -13.79
CA GLN A 98 -17.96 2.73 -13.17
C GLN A 98 -19.09 1.87 -12.58
N GLY A 99 -19.30 1.97 -11.27
CA GLY A 99 -20.42 1.35 -10.57
C GLY A 99 -20.04 0.27 -9.55
N ILE A 100 -20.98 -0.64 -9.26
CA ILE A 100 -20.89 -1.63 -8.17
C ILE A 100 -19.68 -2.55 -8.34
N ALA A 101 -19.34 -2.93 -9.58
CA ALA A 101 -18.18 -3.78 -9.86
C ALA A 101 -16.85 -3.11 -9.48
N GLY A 102 -16.69 -1.81 -9.78
CA GLY A 102 -15.53 -1.02 -9.35
C GLY A 102 -15.43 -0.93 -7.84
N ASN A 103 -16.55 -0.64 -7.17
CA ASN A 103 -16.62 -0.58 -5.71
C ASN A 103 -16.33 -1.92 -5.02
N ALA A 104 -16.80 -3.04 -5.58
CA ALA A 104 -16.52 -4.36 -5.04
C ALA A 104 -15.04 -4.71 -5.19
N LEU A 105 -14.46 -4.48 -6.38
CA LEU A 105 -13.05 -4.76 -6.64
C LEU A 105 -12.11 -3.84 -5.84
N SER A 106 -12.46 -2.57 -5.63
CA SER A 106 -11.70 -1.71 -4.71
C SER A 106 -11.79 -2.19 -3.28
N GLY A 107 -12.97 -2.57 -2.79
CA GLY A 107 -13.12 -3.16 -1.46
C GLY A 107 -12.23 -4.38 -1.25
N MET A 108 -12.22 -5.30 -2.21
CA MET A 108 -11.34 -6.48 -2.18
C MET A 108 -9.86 -6.10 -2.22
N ALA A 109 -9.48 -5.15 -3.08
CA ALA A 109 -8.10 -4.67 -3.18
C ALA A 109 -7.63 -4.00 -1.87
N ILE A 110 -8.42 -3.09 -1.30
CA ILE A 110 -8.12 -2.41 -0.03
C ILE A 110 -7.97 -3.42 1.10
N PHE A 111 -8.90 -4.38 1.19
CA PHE A 111 -8.85 -5.42 2.21
C PHE A 111 -7.58 -6.28 2.07
N TRP A 112 -7.24 -6.70 0.85
CA TRP A 112 -6.03 -7.46 0.58
C TRP A 112 -4.76 -6.68 0.91
N CYS A 113 -4.67 -5.41 0.48
CA CYS A 113 -3.51 -4.54 0.75
C CYS A 113 -3.34 -4.27 2.25
N SER A 114 -4.43 -3.98 2.96
CA SER A 114 -4.41 -3.73 4.41
C SER A 114 -4.02 -4.98 5.20
N LEU A 115 -4.58 -6.14 4.87
CA LEU A 115 -4.18 -7.39 5.52
C LEU A 115 -2.71 -7.74 5.25
N SER A 116 -2.25 -7.60 4.00
CA SER A 116 -0.85 -7.85 3.64
C SER A 116 0.10 -6.90 4.37
N SER A 117 -0.19 -5.59 4.36
CA SER A 117 0.65 -4.58 4.99
C SER A 117 0.70 -4.74 6.51
N SER A 118 -0.45 -4.99 7.15
CA SER A 118 -0.51 -5.18 8.62
C SER A 118 0.25 -6.43 9.06
N LYS A 119 0.17 -7.54 8.32
CA LYS A 119 0.95 -8.76 8.60
C LYS A 119 2.46 -8.53 8.47
N LEU A 120 2.89 -7.78 7.44
CA LEU A 120 4.31 -7.45 7.25
C LEU A 120 4.84 -6.59 8.39
N PHE A 121 4.09 -5.58 8.83
CA PHE A 121 4.47 -4.78 9.99
C PHE A 121 4.52 -5.61 11.28
N VAL A 122 3.50 -6.42 11.56
CA VAL A 122 3.49 -7.29 12.74
C VAL A 122 4.68 -8.24 12.76
N THR A 123 5.06 -8.78 11.61
CA THR A 123 6.22 -9.68 11.49
C THR A 123 7.54 -8.92 11.66
N ALA A 124 7.67 -7.71 11.08
CA ALA A 124 8.87 -6.89 11.19
C ALA A 124 9.10 -6.35 12.62
N LEU A 125 8.01 -6.12 13.35
CA LEU A 125 7.99 -5.52 14.69
C LEU A 125 7.77 -6.53 15.81
N THR A 126 7.58 -7.82 15.50
CA THR A 126 7.25 -8.89 16.45
C THR A 126 6.04 -8.57 17.34
N MET A 127 5.01 -7.92 16.77
CA MET A 127 3.82 -7.44 17.49
C MET A 127 2.58 -8.30 17.23
N ASP A 128 2.59 -9.56 17.68
CA ASP A 128 1.55 -10.56 17.35
C ASP A 128 0.11 -10.18 17.78
N HIS A 129 -0.06 -9.31 18.78
CA HIS A 129 -1.38 -8.98 19.35
C HIS A 129 -2.04 -7.70 18.79
N GLN A 130 -1.32 -6.86 18.04
CA GLN A 130 -1.80 -5.51 17.66
C GLN A 130 -2.06 -5.32 16.15
N GLN A 131 -2.19 -6.42 15.41
CA GLN A 131 -2.50 -6.39 13.97
C GLN A 131 -3.71 -5.52 13.57
N PRO A 132 -4.90 -5.59 14.22
CA PRO A 132 -6.05 -4.81 13.78
C PRO A 132 -5.85 -3.30 13.96
N LEU A 133 -5.03 -2.89 14.94
CA LEU A 133 -4.74 -1.48 15.21
C LEU A 133 -3.90 -0.86 14.08
N ILE A 134 -3.01 -1.66 13.46
CA ILE A 134 -2.18 -1.25 12.31
C ILE A 134 -2.98 -1.39 11.00
N ALA A 135 -3.87 -2.37 10.90
CA ALA A 135 -4.68 -2.59 9.70
C ALA A 135 -5.63 -1.42 9.39
N PHE A 136 -6.16 -0.76 10.43
CA PHE A 136 -7.05 0.40 10.27
C PHE A 136 -6.42 1.60 9.53
N PRO A 137 -5.29 2.19 9.98
CA PRO A 137 -4.64 3.29 9.27
C PRO A 137 -4.14 2.87 7.88
N CYS A 138 -3.71 1.61 7.71
CA CYS A 138 -3.35 1.08 6.39
C CYS A 138 -4.57 1.03 5.45
N ALA A 139 -5.71 0.53 5.93
CA ALA A 139 -6.95 0.47 5.14
C ALA A 139 -7.43 1.87 4.73
N LEU A 140 -7.30 2.86 5.63
CA LEU A 140 -7.66 4.24 5.33
C LEU A 140 -6.77 4.82 4.21
N LEU A 141 -5.45 4.64 4.30
CA LEU A 141 -4.50 5.07 3.27
C LEU A 141 -4.83 4.45 1.90
N TYR A 142 -4.93 3.12 1.85
CA TYR A 142 -5.25 2.40 0.61
C TYR A 142 -6.65 2.71 0.08
N GLY A 143 -7.60 2.98 0.98
CA GLY A 143 -8.95 3.41 0.62
C GLY A 143 -8.97 4.73 -0.14
N VAL A 144 -8.16 5.71 0.28
CA VAL A 144 -8.07 6.99 -0.42
C VAL A 144 -7.47 6.80 -1.83
N PHE A 145 -6.41 6.00 -1.97
CA PHE A 145 -5.85 5.69 -3.30
C PHE A 145 -6.85 4.98 -4.23
N ALA A 146 -7.61 4.03 -3.69
CA ALA A 146 -8.66 3.34 -4.44
C ALA A 146 -9.81 4.27 -4.84
N LEU A 147 -10.21 5.20 -3.97
CA LEU A 147 -11.22 6.21 -4.28
C LEU A 147 -10.77 7.12 -5.43
N ILE A 148 -9.52 7.62 -5.40
CA ILE A 148 -8.94 8.44 -6.49
C ILE A 148 -8.87 7.66 -7.81
N THR A 149 -8.72 6.34 -7.73
CA THR A 149 -8.69 5.47 -8.92
C THR A 149 -10.07 5.44 -9.58
N ILE A 150 -11.12 5.20 -8.81
CA ILE A 150 -12.49 4.99 -9.32
C ILE A 150 -13.18 6.32 -9.64
N PHE A 151 -13.17 7.27 -8.71
CA PHE A 151 -13.84 8.57 -8.81
C PHE A 151 -12.92 9.65 -9.36
#